data_AF-A0A521TYG8-F1
#
_entry.id   AF-A0A521TYG8-F1
#
_cell.length_a   1.000
_cell.length_b   1.000
_cell.length_c   1.000
_cell.angle_alpha   90.00
_cell.angle_beta   90.00
_cell.angle_gamma   90.00
#
_symmetry.space_group_name_H-M   'P 1'
#
loop_
_entity.id
_entity.type
_entity.pdbx_description
1 polymer ?
#
loop_
_entity_poly.entity_id
_entity_poly.type
_entity_poly.pdbx_seq_one_letter_code
_entity_poly.pdbx_strand_id
1 'polypeptide(L)'
;MTMPLNMDKIAKGLRAERRGRVAASGGYFGALQLLADVEARFRVPAGGGRATDPRWTKRRLVPLAPATLKRLDDFTAIVWERSGVRVEPMQLAALLLERTTEQLSDDDANELVRTRRPGPR
;
A
#
# COMPACT_ATOMS: atom_id res chain seq x y z
N MET A 1 -4.73 48.57 -0.40
CA MET A 1 -4.10 47.90 0.75
C MET A 1 -4.45 46.42 0.70
N THR A 2 -3.51 45.56 0.32
CA THR A 2 -3.76 44.11 0.20
C THR A 2 -3.56 43.48 1.58
N MET A 3 -4.63 42.98 2.20
CA MET A 3 -4.49 42.26 3.47
C MET A 3 -3.66 40.99 3.27
N PRO A 4 -2.61 40.75 4.08
CA PRO A 4 -1.84 39.53 3.97
C PRO A 4 -2.71 38.33 4.36
N LEU A 5 -2.80 37.34 3.46
CA LEU A 5 -3.51 36.09 3.70
C LEU A 5 -2.85 35.31 4.85
N ASN A 6 -3.64 34.88 5.82
CA ASN A 6 -3.16 33.99 6.87
C ASN A 6 -3.13 32.55 6.35
N MET A 7 -1.95 32.13 5.89
CA MET A 7 -1.75 30.81 5.30
C MET A 7 -1.94 29.67 6.29
N ASP A 8 -1.70 29.89 7.59
CA ASP A 8 -1.85 28.86 8.63
C ASP A 8 -3.33 28.58 8.91
N LYS A 9 -4.18 29.62 8.88
CA LYS A 9 -5.64 29.47 8.96
C LYS A 9 -6.17 28.67 7.77
N ILE A 10 -5.66 28.92 6.56
CA ILE A 10 -6.03 28.19 5.35
C ILE A 10 -5.60 26.72 5.46
N ALA A 11 -4.35 26.46 5.84
CA ALA A 11 -3.83 25.11 6.03
C ALA A 11 -4.68 24.31 7.04
N LYS A 12 -5.02 24.92 8.18
CA LYS A 12 -5.89 24.31 9.19
C LYS A 12 -7.29 24.00 8.64
N GLY A 13 -7.89 24.91 7.87
CA GLY A 13 -9.20 24.70 7.24
C GLY A 13 -9.20 23.56 6.23
N LEU A 14 -8.10 23.39 5.49
CA LEU A 14 -7.93 22.33 4.50
C LEU A 14 -7.45 20.99 5.09
N ARG A 15 -7.24 20.92 6.42
CA ARG A 15 -6.55 19.79 7.09
C ARG A 15 -5.23 19.43 6.40
N ALA A 16 -4.52 20.45 5.92
CA ALA A 16 -3.26 20.31 5.21
C ALA A 16 -2.10 20.83 6.07
N GLU A 17 -0.88 20.41 5.73
CA GLU A 17 0.35 20.87 6.36
C GLU A 17 1.20 21.63 5.34
N ARG A 18 1.76 22.77 5.74
CA ARG A 18 2.64 23.57 4.88
C ARG A 18 4.04 22.94 4.83
N ARG A 19 4.35 22.24 3.74
CA ARG A 19 5.63 21.53 3.55
C ARG A 19 6.77 22.37 2.97
N GLY A 20 6.54 23.64 2.61
CA GLY A 20 7.59 24.50 2.09
C GLY A 20 7.09 25.86 1.62
N ARG A 21 8.02 26.69 1.14
CA ARG A 21 7.76 27.98 0.47
C ARG A 21 8.33 27.91 -0.93
N VAL A 22 7.62 28.41 -1.93
CA VAL A 22 8.16 28.62 -3.29
C VAL A 22 8.37 30.11 -3.46
N ALA A 23 9.55 30.52 -3.92
CA ALA A 23 9.81 31.91 -4.27
C ALA A 23 9.32 32.12 -5.71
N ALA A 24 8.22 32.85 -5.89
CA ALA A 24 7.72 33.20 -7.21
C ALA A 24 8.00 34.68 -7.48
N SER A 25 8.77 34.95 -8.54
CA SER A 25 8.93 36.30 -9.11
C SER A 25 8.02 36.46 -10.32
N GLY A 26 7.61 37.70 -10.62
CA GLY A 26 6.82 37.99 -11.83
C GLY A 26 7.66 37.90 -13.11
N GLY A 27 6.99 37.74 -14.25
CA GLY A 27 7.61 37.69 -15.57
C GLY A 27 7.94 36.28 -16.08
N TYR A 28 8.36 36.19 -17.34
CA TYR A 28 8.56 34.91 -18.06
C TYR A 28 9.54 33.96 -17.33
N PHE A 29 10.68 34.47 -16.87
CA PHE A 29 11.67 33.69 -16.15
C PHE A 29 11.19 33.24 -14.76
N GLY A 30 10.37 34.05 -14.08
CA GLY A 30 9.79 33.69 -12.79
C GLY A 30 8.75 32.56 -12.90
N ALA A 31 7.98 32.54 -13.98
CA ALA A 31 7.07 31.44 -14.29
C ALA A 31 7.83 30.13 -14.58
N LEU A 32 8.94 30.19 -15.32
CA LEU A 32 9.80 29.04 -15.58
C LEU A 32 10.44 28.49 -14.30
N GLN A 33 10.89 29.38 -13.40
CA GLN A 33 11.44 28.98 -12.10
C GLN A 33 10.39 28.30 -11.22
N LEU A 34 9.15 28.83 -11.19
CA LEU A 34 8.04 28.21 -10.47
C LEU A 34 7.71 26.82 -11.03
N LEU A 35 7.70 26.67 -12.36
CA LEU A 35 7.48 25.38 -13.00
C LEU A 35 8.54 24.35 -12.58
N ALA A 36 9.82 24.72 -12.63
CA ALA A 36 10.92 23.85 -12.22
C ALA A 36 10.80 23.44 -10.73
N ASP A 37 10.43 24.38 -9.85
CA ASP A 37 10.22 24.09 -8.42
C ASP A 37 9.04 23.13 -8.18
N VAL A 38 7.96 23.25 -8.96
CA VAL A 38 6.81 22.35 -8.91
C VAL A 38 7.20 20.95 -9.40
N GLU A 39 7.87 20.84 -10.55
CA GLU A 39 8.32 19.56 -11.10
C GLU A 39 9.27 18.82 -10.16
N ALA A 40 10.18 19.53 -9.50
CA ALA A 40 11.09 18.94 -8.53
C ALA A 40 10.37 18.44 -7.27
N ARG A 41 9.40 19.21 -6.74
CA ARG A 41 8.72 18.89 -5.47
C ARG A 41 7.60 17.87 -5.60
N PHE A 42 6.85 17.92 -6.70
CA PHE A 42 5.76 16.99 -6.98
C PHE A 42 6.22 15.80 -7.83
N ARG A 43 7.55 15.60 -7.95
CA ARG A 43 8.11 14.47 -8.65
C ARG A 43 7.59 13.17 -8.04
N VAL A 44 6.96 12.37 -8.88
CA VAL A 44 6.53 11.02 -8.55
C VAL A 44 7.78 10.21 -8.16
N PRO A 45 7.73 9.38 -7.10
CA PRO A 45 8.84 8.49 -6.75
C PRO A 45 9.28 7.67 -7.96
N ALA A 46 10.57 7.31 -8.05
CA ALA A 46 11.13 6.58 -9.20
C ALA A 46 10.39 5.28 -9.57
N GLY A 47 9.62 4.70 -8.64
CA GLY A 47 8.75 3.53 -8.88
C GLY A 47 7.34 3.83 -9.41
N GLY A 48 6.98 5.08 -9.66
CA GLY A 48 5.61 5.48 -10.00
C GLY A 48 4.64 5.44 -8.81
N GLY A 49 3.47 6.07 -8.95
CA GLY A 49 2.35 5.98 -8.00
C GLY A 49 2.13 7.21 -7.11
N ARG A 50 1.11 7.14 -6.23
CA ARG A 50 0.82 8.21 -5.26
C ARG A 50 2.00 8.35 -4.30
N ALA A 51 2.30 9.58 -3.87
CA ALA A 51 3.28 9.82 -2.82
C ALA A 51 2.90 8.98 -1.59
N THR A 52 3.63 7.88 -1.40
CA THR A 52 3.38 6.91 -0.33
C THR A 52 4.24 7.35 0.83
N ASP A 53 3.62 7.72 1.96
CA ASP A 53 4.37 8.09 3.17
C ASP A 53 5.21 6.87 3.61
N PRO A 54 6.54 6.98 3.74
CA PRO A 54 7.40 5.88 4.17
C PRO A 54 7.04 5.31 5.54
N ARG A 55 6.32 6.08 6.38
CA ARG A 55 5.85 5.67 7.71
C ARG A 55 4.59 4.80 7.65
N TRP A 56 3.97 4.64 6.49
CA TRP A 56 2.81 3.74 6.36
C TRP A 56 3.25 2.29 6.56
N THR A 57 2.80 1.69 7.66
CA THR A 57 2.98 0.28 7.94
C THR A 57 2.20 -0.55 6.92
N LYS A 58 2.92 -1.34 6.10
CA LYS A 58 2.32 -2.32 5.20
C LYS A 58 1.66 -3.42 6.02
N ARG A 59 0.36 -3.33 6.25
CA ARG A 59 -0.43 -4.40 6.85
C ARG A 59 -1.28 -5.06 5.76
N ARG A 60 -1.18 -6.38 5.63
CA ARG A 60 -2.05 -7.14 4.72
C ARG A 60 -3.49 -7.12 5.23
N LEU A 61 -4.44 -7.07 4.30
CA LEU A 61 -5.86 -7.15 4.62
C LEU A 61 -6.21 -8.49 5.29
N VAL A 62 -5.62 -9.57 4.79
CA VAL A 62 -5.68 -10.91 5.41
C VAL A 62 -4.35 -11.19 6.10
N PRO A 63 -4.30 -11.23 7.44
CA PRO A 63 -3.07 -11.56 8.15
C PRO A 63 -2.80 -13.07 8.05
N LEU A 64 -1.61 -13.41 7.58
CA LEU A 64 -1.09 -14.78 7.58
C LEU A 64 0.13 -14.86 8.49
N ALA A 65 0.38 -16.05 9.04
CA ALA A 65 1.63 -16.31 9.72
C ALA A 65 2.81 -16.11 8.74
N PRO A 66 3.94 -15.52 9.16
CA PRO A 66 5.08 -15.26 8.27
C PRO A 66 5.58 -16.50 7.52
N ALA A 67 5.58 -17.66 8.19
CA ALA A 67 5.98 -18.93 7.59
C ALA A 67 5.04 -19.38 6.46
N THR A 68 3.72 -19.22 6.65
CA THR A 68 2.72 -19.57 5.62
C THR A 68 2.86 -18.70 4.39
N LEU A 69 3.05 -17.40 4.59
CA LEU A 69 3.28 -16.47 3.49
C LEU A 69 4.54 -16.83 2.71
N LYS A 70 5.67 -17.05 3.38
CA LYS A 70 6.93 -17.45 2.73
C LYS A 70 6.72 -18.69 1.86
N ARG A 71 5.97 -19.67 2.37
CA ARG A 71 5.68 -20.90 1.64
C ARG A 71 4.80 -20.67 0.40
N LEU A 72 3.85 -19.74 0.47
CA LEU A 72 3.08 -19.33 -0.71
C LEU A 72 3.97 -18.63 -1.74
N ASP A 73 4.88 -17.76 -1.31
CA ASP A 73 5.85 -17.10 -2.19
C ASP A 73 6.70 -18.15 -2.93
N ASP A 74 7.27 -19.12 -2.19
CA ASP A 74 8.07 -20.21 -2.75
C ASP A 74 7.28 -21.04 -3.78
N PHE A 75 6.00 -21.34 -3.52
CA PHE A 75 5.15 -22.04 -4.49
C PHE A 75 4.88 -21.22 -5.75
N THR A 76 4.64 -19.91 -5.62
CA THR A 76 4.40 -19.06 -6.80
C THR A 76 5.63 -18.98 -7.70
N ALA A 77 6.84 -18.96 -7.12
CA ALA A 77 8.08 -19.03 -7.89
C ALA A 77 8.20 -20.35 -8.67
N ILE A 78 7.91 -21.49 -8.03
CA ILE A 78 7.94 -22.80 -8.68
C ILE A 78 6.90 -22.90 -9.81
N VAL A 79 5.69 -22.36 -9.60
CA VAL A 79 4.65 -22.34 -10.64
C VAL A 79 5.12 -21.53 -11.83
N TRP A 80 5.68 -20.34 -11.58
CA TRP A 80 6.25 -19.50 -12.65
C TRP A 80 7.33 -20.23 -13.44
N GLU A 81 8.30 -20.86 -12.76
CA GLU A 81 9.38 -21.60 -13.40
C GLU A 81 8.89 -22.76 -14.27
N ARG A 82 7.80 -23.44 -13.86
CA ARG A 82 7.29 -24.64 -14.54
C ARG A 82 6.29 -24.36 -15.64
N SER A 83 5.41 -23.38 -15.47
CA SER A 83 4.29 -23.13 -16.39
C SER A 83 4.38 -21.80 -17.12
N GLY A 84 5.28 -20.90 -16.72
CA GLY A 84 5.32 -19.52 -17.22
C GLY A 84 4.08 -18.70 -16.84
N VAL A 85 3.22 -19.22 -15.95
CA VAL A 85 2.05 -18.49 -15.46
C VAL A 85 2.42 -17.74 -14.21
N ARG A 86 2.24 -16.42 -14.23
CA ARG A 86 2.47 -15.58 -13.06
C ARG A 86 1.24 -15.58 -12.17
N VAL A 87 1.39 -16.10 -10.95
CA VAL A 87 0.35 -16.09 -9.92
C VAL A 87 0.92 -15.41 -8.68
N GLU A 88 0.21 -14.42 -8.15
CA GLU A 88 0.62 -13.74 -6.92
C GLU A 88 0.23 -14.60 -5.68
N PRO A 89 0.97 -14.51 -4.56
CA PRO A 89 0.80 -15.39 -3.39
C PRO A 89 -0.64 -15.47 -2.86
N MET A 90 -1.38 -14.35 -2.93
CA MET A 90 -2.77 -14.29 -2.45
C MET A 90 -3.77 -14.88 -3.43
N GLN A 91 -3.44 -14.91 -4.72
CA GLN A 91 -4.25 -15.62 -5.72
C GLN A 91 -4.10 -17.12 -5.53
N LEU A 92 -2.88 -17.61 -5.30
CA LEU A 92 -2.65 -19.01 -4.96
C LEU A 92 -3.37 -19.39 -3.65
N ALA A 93 -3.32 -18.53 -2.64
CA ALA A 93 -4.05 -18.76 -1.40
C ALA A 93 -5.56 -18.88 -1.61
N ALA A 94 -6.16 -18.04 -2.48
CA ALA A 94 -7.58 -18.13 -2.81
C ALA A 94 -7.93 -19.46 -3.48
N LEU A 95 -7.15 -19.91 -4.46
CA LEU A 95 -7.34 -21.20 -5.12
C LEU A 95 -7.21 -22.38 -4.15
N LEU A 96 -6.26 -22.30 -3.21
CA LEU A 96 -6.11 -23.31 -2.16
C LEU A 96 -7.32 -23.33 -1.23
N LEU A 97 -7.87 -22.16 -0.86
CA LEU A 97 -9.07 -22.07 -0.04
C LEU A 97 -10.28 -22.68 -0.74
N GLU A 98 -10.48 -22.39 -2.04
CA GLU A 98 -11.55 -22.99 -2.84
C GLU A 98 -11.42 -24.51 -2.85
N ARG A 99 -10.24 -25.03 -3.25
CA ARG A 99 -9.98 -26.47 -3.31
C ARG A 99 -10.12 -27.17 -1.96
N THR A 100 -9.62 -26.57 -0.89
CA THR A 100 -9.74 -27.16 0.45
C THR A 100 -11.18 -27.16 0.93
N THR A 101 -11.95 -26.10 0.64
CA THR A 101 -13.37 -26.04 1.02
C THR A 101 -14.19 -27.11 0.30
N GLU A 102 -13.90 -27.40 -0.97
CA GLU A 102 -14.54 -28.50 -1.71
C GLU A 102 -14.29 -29.89 -1.11
N GLN A 103 -13.14 -30.07 -0.45
CA GLN A 103 -12.70 -31.36 0.10
C GLN A 103 -13.02 -31.50 1.59
N LEU A 104 -13.47 -30.44 2.24
CA LEU A 104 -13.70 -30.39 3.67
C LEU A 104 -15.06 -30.98 4.02
N SER A 105 -15.11 -31.98 4.90
CA SER A 105 -16.37 -32.43 5.49
C SER A 105 -16.79 -31.53 6.66
N ASP A 106 -18.07 -31.60 7.05
CA ASP A 106 -18.60 -30.84 8.19
C ASP A 106 -17.90 -31.22 9.52
N ASP A 107 -17.48 -32.48 9.64
CA ASP A 107 -16.74 -32.96 10.81
C ASP A 107 -15.31 -32.40 10.87
N ASP A 108 -14.61 -32.37 9.72
CA ASP A 108 -13.27 -31.77 9.60
C ASP A 108 -13.29 -30.27 9.89
N ALA A 109 -14.33 -29.56 9.42
CA ALA A 109 -14.51 -28.14 9.69
C ALA A 109 -14.67 -27.86 11.20
N ASN A 110 -15.45 -28.69 11.89
CA ASN A 110 -15.64 -28.59 13.34
C ASN A 110 -14.35 -28.87 14.12
N GLU A 111 -13.53 -29.84 13.67
CA GLU A 111 -12.25 -30.15 14.29
C GLU A 111 -11.23 -29.00 14.16
N LEU A 112 -11.16 -28.37 12.97
CA LEU A 112 -10.30 -27.22 12.71
C LEU A 112 -10.60 -26.02 13.64
N VAL A 113 -11.88 -25.80 13.96
CA VAL A 113 -12.28 -24.74 14.90
C VAL A 113 -11.94 -25.11 16.34
N ARG A 114 -12.11 -26.38 16.72
CA ARG A 114 -11.84 -26.87 18.09
C ARG A 114 -10.35 -26.82 18.42
N THR A 115 -9.50 -27.24 17.49
CA THR A 115 -8.03 -27.21 17.64
C THR A 115 -7.47 -25.79 17.68
N ARG A 116 -8.18 -24.81 17.10
CA ARG A 116 -7.79 -23.40 17.11
C ARG A 116 -8.23 -22.61 18.36
N ARG A 117 -8.78 -23.25 19.40
CA ARG A 117 -9.14 -22.55 20.65
C ARG A 117 -7.93 -21.70 21.11
N PRO A 118 -8.09 -20.38 21.26
CA PRO A 118 -6.98 -19.51 21.62
C PRO A 118 -6.49 -19.88 23.02
N GLY A 119 -5.17 -19.88 23.21
CA GLY A 119 -4.57 -19.85 24.53
C GLY A 119 -5.13 -18.68 25.36
N PRO A 120 -5.12 -18.78 26.69
CA PRO A 120 -5.78 -17.82 27.57
C PRO A 120 -5.32 -16.38 27.28
N ARG A 121 -6.28 -15.45 27.34
CA ARG A 121 -6.10 -14.01 27.13
C ARG A 121 -5.11 -13.40 28.11
#